data_AF-A0AAW8KN18-F1
#
_entry.id   AF-A0AAW8KN18-F1
#
_cell.length_a   1.000
_cell.length_b   1.000
_cell.length_c   1.000
_cell.angle_alpha   90.00
_cell.angle_beta   90.00
_cell.angle_gamma   90.00
#
_symmetry.space_group_name_H-M   'P 1'
#
loop_
_entity.id
_entity.type
_entity.pdbx_description
1 polymer ?
#
loop_
_entity_poly.entity_id
_entity_poly.type
_entity_poly.pdbx_seq_one_letter_code
_entity_poly.pdbx_strand_id
1 'polypeptide(L)'
;LFGLLHSLFTLFIVFSSIWVCVALWVQQPFGWLGSRILIGIWIAFALSMAGLYVEGHIISRRTDILIYLLAFACSLVWYFSITARQDRDWNPEVANILSYEKHGDVITLHNVRNFNWHPDGTYDVRWETRTFDLNQLNGVNIITSYWMGPQIAHTLVSFEFAHQQPLVFSIEIRKEKTEEFSAIGGFFRKYELSLIASDEKDIVYTRSNIRKEQVYNFPVNMPRSEQKALFLEYLKKSDELRKKPEWYNTLTSNCTTLIFDMVQAINPYELPKDYRLIASGYLP
;
A
#
# COMPACT_ATOMS: atom_id res chain seq x y z
N LEU A 1 29.94 -31.14 4.73
CA LEU A 1 28.47 -31.20 4.50
C LEU A 1 27.67 -30.80 5.74
N PHE A 2 27.87 -31.47 6.89
CA PHE A 2 27.13 -31.18 8.14
C PHE A 2 27.26 -29.75 8.68
N GLY A 3 28.46 -29.15 8.65
CA GLY A 3 28.66 -27.76 9.09
C GLY A 3 27.95 -26.72 8.21
N LEU A 4 27.94 -26.92 6.89
CA LEU A 4 27.24 -26.03 5.95
C LEU A 4 25.72 -26.08 6.16
N LEU A 5 25.16 -27.28 6.31
CA LEU A 5 23.73 -27.48 6.61
C LEU A 5 23.33 -26.84 7.94
N HIS A 6 24.20 -26.91 8.94
CA HIS A 6 23.98 -26.24 10.23
C HIS A 6 23.96 -24.72 10.08
N SER A 7 24.95 -24.13 9.40
CA SER A 7 25.00 -22.68 9.17
C SER A 7 23.79 -22.18 8.37
N LEU A 8 23.37 -22.92 7.34
CA LEU A 8 22.18 -22.59 6.57
C LEU A 8 20.90 -22.64 7.41
N PHE A 9 20.76 -23.65 8.27
CA PHE A 9 19.61 -23.77 9.15
C PHE A 9 19.58 -22.67 10.23
N THR A 10 20.73 -22.31 10.80
CA THR A 10 20.82 -21.19 11.75
C THR A 10 20.48 -19.87 11.07
N LEU A 11 20.97 -19.64 9.85
CA LEU A 11 20.62 -18.45 9.06
C LEU A 11 19.11 -18.41 8.75
N PHE A 12 18.53 -19.55 8.40
CA PHE A 12 17.08 -19.69 8.22
C PHE A 12 16.32 -19.33 9.50
N ILE A 13 16.71 -19.85 10.68
CA ILE A 13 16.10 -19.50 11.97
C ILE A 13 16.16 -17.98 12.19
N VAL A 14 17.31 -17.35 11.94
CA VAL A 14 17.48 -15.91 12.15
C VAL A 14 16.53 -15.11 11.27
N PHE A 15 16.53 -15.33 9.95
CA PHE A 15 15.69 -14.54 9.05
C PHE A 15 14.20 -14.82 9.23
N SER A 16 13.80 -16.09 9.40
CA SER A 16 12.39 -16.43 9.66
C SER A 16 11.92 -15.90 11.01
N SER A 17 12.76 -15.91 12.05
CA SER A 17 12.40 -15.34 13.35
C SER A 17 12.28 -13.82 13.32
N ILE A 18 13.18 -13.12 12.61
CA ILE A 18 13.04 -11.68 12.37
C ILE A 18 11.70 -11.41 11.70
N TRP A 19 11.36 -12.14 10.64
CA TRP A 19 10.09 -11.97 9.94
C TRP A 19 8.88 -12.21 10.86
N VAL A 20 8.87 -13.30 11.65
CA VAL A 20 7.77 -13.59 12.60
C VAL A 20 7.64 -12.51 13.65
N CYS A 21 8.76 -12.05 14.23
CA CYS A 21 8.74 -11.01 15.25
C CYS A 21 8.20 -9.68 14.71
N VAL A 22 8.58 -9.30 13.49
CA VAL A 22 8.05 -8.09 12.84
C VAL A 22 6.57 -8.27 12.52
N ALA A 23 6.14 -9.42 12.01
CA ALA A 23 4.73 -9.71 11.75
C ALA A 23 3.87 -9.59 13.02
N LEU A 24 4.30 -10.16 14.14
CA LEU A 24 3.64 -10.04 15.44
C LEU A 24 3.62 -8.61 15.96
N TRP A 25 4.71 -7.86 15.78
CA TRP A 25 4.83 -6.46 16.20
C TRP A 25 3.87 -5.54 15.43
N VAL A 26 3.70 -5.79 14.13
CA VAL A 26 2.81 -5.02 13.25
C VAL A 26 1.34 -5.39 13.45
N GLN A 27 1.02 -6.69 13.42
CA GLN A 27 -0.38 -7.16 13.46
C GLN A 27 -0.98 -7.12 14.86
N GLN A 28 -0.17 -7.27 15.90
CA GLN A 28 -0.58 -7.28 17.30
C GLN A 28 -1.84 -8.14 17.60
N PRO A 29 -1.87 -9.42 17.20
CA PRO A 29 -3.08 -10.26 17.26
C PRO A 29 -3.67 -10.43 18.67
N PHE A 30 -2.86 -10.23 19.72
CA PHE A 30 -3.28 -10.31 21.12
C PHE A 30 -3.12 -8.96 21.86
N GLY A 31 -3.20 -7.87 21.10
CA GLY A 31 -2.94 -6.52 21.59
C GLY A 31 -1.47 -6.23 21.87
N TRP A 32 -1.20 -5.02 22.37
CA TRP A 32 0.15 -4.47 22.54
C TRP A 32 1.04 -5.31 23.49
N LEU A 33 0.48 -5.77 24.61
CA LEU A 33 1.24 -6.52 25.63
C LEU A 33 1.40 -7.99 25.23
N GLY A 34 0.29 -8.66 24.87
CA GLY A 34 0.30 -10.08 24.50
C GLY A 34 1.24 -10.37 23.33
N SER A 35 1.25 -9.49 22.32
CA SER A 35 2.12 -9.67 21.15
C SER A 35 3.60 -9.48 21.48
N ARG A 36 3.96 -8.59 22.41
CA ARG A 36 5.34 -8.46 22.91
C ARG A 36 5.79 -9.67 23.71
N ILE A 37 4.91 -10.22 24.54
CA ILE A 37 5.18 -11.46 25.28
C ILE A 37 5.46 -12.60 24.29
N LEU A 38 4.64 -12.75 23.25
CA LEU A 38 4.86 -13.76 22.21
C LEU A 38 6.16 -13.56 21.44
N ILE A 39 6.53 -12.31 21.13
CA ILE A 39 7.85 -12.01 20.53
C ILE A 39 8.97 -12.47 21.45
N GLY A 40 8.89 -12.18 22.76
CA GLY A 40 9.87 -12.64 23.75
C GLY A 40 9.96 -14.17 23.82
N ILE A 41 8.82 -14.85 23.85
CA ILE A 41 8.75 -16.32 23.83
C ILE A 41 9.36 -16.88 22.55
N TRP A 42 9.05 -16.29 21.39
CA TRP A 42 9.59 -16.72 20.10
C TRP A 42 11.10 -16.53 20.02
N ILE A 43 11.64 -15.40 20.51
CA ILE A 43 13.08 -15.15 20.55
C ILE A 43 13.77 -16.17 21.45
N ALA A 44 13.26 -16.41 22.65
CA ALA A 44 13.82 -17.42 23.56
C ALA A 44 13.79 -18.83 22.94
N PHE A 45 12.67 -19.18 22.28
CA PHE A 45 12.53 -20.41 21.52
C PHE A 45 13.58 -20.49 20.40
N ALA A 46 13.67 -19.49 19.51
CA ALA A 46 14.61 -19.47 18.40
C ALA A 46 16.08 -19.56 18.86
N LEU A 47 16.46 -18.87 19.95
CA LEU A 47 17.80 -18.93 20.53
C LEU A 47 18.12 -20.33 21.10
N SER A 48 17.14 -20.99 21.71
CA SER A 48 17.26 -22.39 22.14
C SER A 48 17.48 -23.32 20.93
N MET A 49 16.70 -23.16 19.86
CA MET A 49 16.82 -23.97 18.63
C MET A 49 18.13 -23.74 17.86
N ALA A 50 18.68 -22.53 17.93
CA ALA A 50 19.96 -22.17 17.35
C ALA A 50 21.16 -22.80 18.11
N GLY A 51 20.94 -23.38 19.29
CA GLY A 51 21.99 -24.01 20.10
C GLY A 51 22.84 -23.04 20.92
N LEU A 52 22.37 -21.79 21.11
CA LEU A 52 23.12 -20.74 21.81
C LEU A 52 23.01 -20.80 23.34
N TYR A 53 22.10 -21.61 23.89
CA TYR A 53 21.82 -21.65 25.34
C TYR A 53 21.92 -23.03 25.99
N VAL A 54 22.09 -24.12 25.23
CA VAL A 54 22.06 -25.47 25.80
C VAL A 54 23.16 -26.33 25.15
N GLU A 55 24.29 -26.47 25.83
CA GLU A 55 25.39 -27.40 25.46
C GLU A 55 25.01 -28.88 25.62
N GLY A 56 23.82 -29.18 26.15
CA GLY A 56 23.24 -30.52 26.23
C GLY A 56 22.08 -30.69 25.26
N HIS A 57 22.25 -31.50 24.21
CA HIS A 57 21.12 -31.91 23.36
C HIS A 57 20.17 -32.82 24.17
N ILE A 58 19.15 -32.24 24.83
CA ILE A 58 18.10 -32.99 25.55
C ILE A 58 17.24 -33.79 24.55
N ILE A 59 17.12 -33.31 23.30
CA ILE A 59 16.30 -33.86 22.23
C ILE A 59 17.17 -34.03 20.97
N SER A 60 16.83 -34.99 20.09
CA SER A 60 17.56 -35.20 18.85
C SER A 60 17.47 -33.97 17.92
N ARG A 61 18.57 -33.60 17.25
CA ARG A 61 18.62 -32.46 16.32
C ARG A 61 17.54 -32.50 15.22
N ARG A 62 17.12 -33.70 14.80
CA ARG A 62 16.03 -33.87 13.82
C ARG A 62 14.69 -33.43 14.39
N THR A 63 14.40 -33.82 15.63
CA THR A 63 13.19 -33.41 16.33
C THR A 63 13.16 -31.90 16.54
N ASP A 64 14.29 -31.29 16.91
CA ASP A 64 14.38 -29.84 17.04
C ASP A 64 14.03 -29.11 15.74
N ILE A 65 14.63 -29.53 14.62
CA ILE A 65 14.33 -28.98 13.30
C ILE A 65 12.83 -29.08 13.00
N LEU A 66 12.21 -30.23 13.26
CA LEU A 66 10.78 -30.43 13.02
C LEU A 66 9.91 -29.54 13.89
N ILE A 67 10.26 -29.36 15.18
CA ILE A 67 9.52 -28.48 16.10
C ILE A 67 9.58 -27.02 15.60
N TYR A 68 10.76 -26.53 15.22
CA TYR A 68 10.92 -25.17 14.70
C TYR A 68 10.14 -24.98 13.39
N LEU A 69 10.27 -25.91 12.44
CA LEU A 69 9.57 -25.84 11.17
C LEU A 69 8.04 -25.88 11.36
N LEU A 70 7.54 -26.69 12.29
CA LEU A 70 6.12 -26.73 12.62
C LEU A 70 5.64 -25.41 13.23
N ALA A 71 6.37 -24.87 14.20
CA ALA A 71 6.04 -23.58 14.81
C ALA A 71 6.04 -22.44 13.77
N PHE A 72 7.04 -22.43 12.89
CA PHE A 72 7.11 -21.47 11.79
C PHE A 72 5.97 -21.66 10.80
N ALA A 73 5.64 -22.90 10.43
CA ALA A 73 4.50 -23.18 9.56
C ALA A 73 3.18 -22.69 10.18
N CYS A 74 2.96 -22.87 11.49
CA CYS A 74 1.80 -22.30 12.19
C CYS A 74 1.77 -20.77 12.10
N SER A 75 2.91 -20.09 12.25
CA SER A 75 2.99 -18.63 12.10
C SER A 75 2.65 -18.17 10.68
N LEU A 76 3.06 -18.94 9.65
CA LEU A 76 2.71 -18.65 8.26
C LEU A 76 1.22 -18.85 8.02
N VAL A 77 0.64 -19.96 8.48
CA VAL A 77 -0.80 -20.23 8.35
C VAL A 77 -1.61 -19.11 8.99
N TRP A 78 -1.26 -18.70 10.21
CA TRP A 78 -1.88 -17.55 10.87
C TRP A 78 -1.77 -16.28 10.02
N TYR A 79 -0.56 -15.87 9.64
CA TYR A 79 -0.34 -14.63 8.90
C TYR A 79 -1.05 -14.62 7.54
N PHE A 80 -1.02 -15.73 6.81
CA PHE A 80 -1.66 -15.83 5.51
C PHE A 80 -3.19 -15.94 5.58
N SER A 81 -3.74 -16.40 6.71
CA SER A 81 -5.19 -16.40 6.97
C SER A 81 -5.80 -15.02 7.22
N ILE A 82 -4.98 -13.98 7.45
CA ILE A 82 -5.48 -12.62 7.67
C ILE A 82 -6.06 -12.08 6.36
N THR A 83 -7.37 -11.87 6.35
CA THR A 83 -8.12 -11.38 5.18
C THR A 83 -8.23 -9.86 5.17
N ALA A 84 -7.98 -9.25 4.01
CA ALA A 84 -8.28 -7.84 3.79
C ALA A 84 -9.79 -7.61 3.89
N ARG A 85 -10.20 -6.46 4.41
CA ARG A 85 -11.61 -6.11 4.67
C ARG A 85 -11.97 -4.77 4.05
N GLN A 86 -13.25 -4.59 3.71
CA GLN A 86 -13.79 -3.28 3.30
C GLN A 86 -14.66 -2.62 4.38
N ASP A 87 -14.97 -3.33 5.46
CA ASP A 87 -15.99 -3.04 6.46
C ASP A 87 -15.39 -2.75 7.85
N ARG A 88 -14.43 -1.82 7.91
CA ARG A 88 -13.83 -1.34 9.16
C ARG A 88 -14.20 0.11 9.46
N ASP A 89 -13.87 0.58 10.66
CA ASP A 89 -14.00 2.00 10.98
C ASP A 89 -12.81 2.79 10.41
N TRP A 90 -12.93 3.13 9.14
CA TRP A 90 -11.88 3.76 8.36
C TRP A 90 -11.66 5.22 8.76
N ASN A 91 -10.42 5.68 8.61
CA ASN A 91 -10.09 7.09 8.67
C ASN A 91 -10.92 7.87 7.64
N PRO A 92 -11.47 9.06 7.99
CA PRO A 92 -12.33 9.83 7.08
C PRO A 92 -11.75 10.06 5.69
N GLU A 93 -10.43 10.26 5.57
CA GLU A 93 -9.75 10.52 4.30
C GLU A 93 -9.85 9.37 3.27
N VAL A 94 -10.13 8.15 3.75
CA VAL A 94 -10.19 6.91 2.95
C VAL A 94 -11.44 6.08 3.27
N ALA A 95 -12.45 6.73 3.87
CA ALA A 95 -13.63 6.06 4.39
C ALA A 95 -14.55 5.54 3.29
N ASN A 96 -14.70 6.28 2.19
CA ASN A 96 -15.56 5.88 1.08
C ASN A 96 -14.75 5.26 -0.05
N ILE A 97 -15.34 4.26 -0.70
CA ILE A 97 -14.78 3.60 -1.87
C ILE A 97 -15.39 4.26 -3.10
N LEU A 98 -14.54 4.62 -4.06
CA LEU A 98 -14.96 5.11 -5.37
C LEU A 98 -15.93 4.11 -6.01
N SER A 99 -17.00 4.62 -6.60
CA SER A 99 -17.85 3.85 -7.51
C SER A 99 -18.27 4.74 -8.68
N TYR A 100 -18.71 4.14 -9.76
CA TYR A 100 -19.05 4.90 -10.96
C TYR A 100 -20.19 4.27 -11.76
N GLU A 101 -20.82 5.12 -12.56
CA GLU A 101 -21.71 4.76 -13.64
C GLU A 101 -21.07 5.20 -14.97
N LYS A 102 -21.20 4.38 -16.01
CA LYS A 102 -20.63 4.65 -17.32
C LYS A 102 -21.71 4.62 -18.40
N HIS A 103 -21.88 5.73 -19.09
CA HIS A 103 -22.78 5.91 -20.23
C HIS A 103 -21.97 6.42 -21.43
N GLY A 104 -21.38 5.49 -22.20
CA GLY A 104 -20.46 5.84 -23.28
C GLY A 104 -19.18 6.51 -22.75
N ASP A 105 -18.90 7.73 -23.22
CA ASP A 105 -17.80 8.58 -22.75
C ASP A 105 -18.18 9.45 -21.53
N VAL A 106 -19.43 9.41 -21.07
CA VAL A 106 -19.86 10.15 -19.87
C VAL A 106 -19.78 9.23 -18.66
N ILE A 107 -18.97 9.62 -17.68
CA ILE A 107 -18.72 8.89 -16.44
C ILE A 107 -19.23 9.70 -15.26
N THR A 108 -20.14 9.14 -14.47
CA THR A 108 -20.54 9.71 -13.18
C THR A 108 -19.79 8.96 -12.09
N LEU A 109 -18.94 9.67 -11.34
CA LEU A 109 -18.22 9.16 -10.18
C LEU A 109 -18.97 9.53 -8.91
N HIS A 110 -19.14 8.55 -8.02
CA HIS A 110 -19.63 8.75 -6.67
C HIS A 110 -18.48 8.59 -5.67
N ASN A 111 -18.58 9.30 -4.56
CA ASN A 111 -17.54 9.34 -3.53
C ASN A 111 -16.24 9.96 -4.06
N VAL A 112 -16.34 11.07 -4.79
CA VAL A 112 -15.18 11.91 -5.08
C VAL A 112 -14.86 12.75 -3.84
N ARG A 113 -13.65 12.63 -3.31
CA ARG A 113 -13.20 13.37 -2.13
C ARG A 113 -13.05 14.85 -2.47
N ASN A 114 -13.57 15.73 -1.63
CA ASN A 114 -13.38 17.18 -1.77
C ASN A 114 -13.38 17.88 -0.40
N PHE A 115 -12.46 17.45 0.46
CA PHE A 115 -12.36 17.94 1.83
C PHE A 115 -11.80 19.36 1.86
N ASN A 116 -12.34 20.17 2.77
CA ASN A 116 -11.83 21.52 3.01
C ASN A 116 -10.90 21.49 4.22
N TRP A 117 -9.63 21.80 4.01
CA TRP A 117 -8.62 21.78 5.05
C TRP A 117 -8.39 23.16 5.66
N HIS A 118 -8.23 23.18 6.98
CA HIS A 118 -7.94 24.37 7.77
C HIS A 118 -6.46 24.40 8.19
N PRO A 119 -5.87 25.58 8.43
CA PRO A 119 -4.45 25.70 8.77
C PRO A 119 -3.99 24.94 10.03
N ASP A 120 -4.91 24.64 10.94
CA ASP A 120 -4.67 23.87 12.16
C ASP A 120 -4.69 22.34 11.96
N GLY A 121 -4.91 21.88 10.72
CA GLY A 121 -4.97 20.48 10.34
C GLY A 121 -6.35 19.84 10.51
N THR A 122 -7.35 20.57 11.01
CA THR A 122 -8.74 20.14 10.97
C THR A 122 -9.31 20.26 9.55
N TYR A 123 -10.40 19.55 9.27
CA TYR A 123 -11.00 19.55 7.94
C TYR A 123 -12.49 19.25 7.97
N ASP A 124 -13.21 19.78 6.98
CA ASP A 124 -14.60 19.47 6.73
C ASP A 124 -14.69 18.30 5.75
N VAL A 125 -15.33 17.21 6.19
CA VAL A 125 -15.53 16.01 5.36
C VAL A 125 -16.59 16.27 4.31
N ARG A 126 -16.23 16.05 3.04
CA ARG A 126 -17.14 16.19 1.91
C ARG A 126 -16.83 15.18 0.81
N TRP A 127 -17.85 14.42 0.45
CA TRP A 127 -17.82 13.44 -0.63
C TRP A 127 -18.88 13.80 -1.65
N GLU A 128 -18.48 13.84 -2.91
CA GLU A 128 -19.31 14.37 -3.99
C GLU A 128 -19.65 13.30 -5.02
N THR A 129 -20.71 13.58 -5.78
CA THR A 129 -20.94 12.95 -7.07
C THR A 129 -20.58 13.95 -8.16
N ARG A 130 -19.72 13.54 -9.09
CA ARG A 130 -19.25 14.39 -10.21
C ARG A 130 -19.36 13.63 -11.52
N THR A 131 -19.78 14.31 -12.57
CA THR A 131 -19.90 13.74 -13.91
C THR A 131 -18.84 14.33 -14.82
N PHE A 132 -18.17 13.47 -15.57
CA PHE A 132 -17.07 13.80 -16.47
C PHE A 132 -17.38 13.28 -17.88
N ASP A 133 -17.18 14.11 -18.89
CA ASP A 133 -17.13 13.66 -20.29
C ASP A 133 -15.67 13.42 -20.67
N LEU A 134 -15.33 12.17 -21.02
CA LEU A 134 -13.97 11.81 -21.44
C LEU A 134 -13.58 12.47 -22.77
N ASN A 135 -14.54 12.96 -23.56
CA ASN A 135 -14.30 13.85 -24.71
C ASN A 135 -13.96 15.29 -24.33
N GLN A 136 -13.86 15.59 -23.03
CA GLN A 136 -13.35 16.87 -22.53
C GLN A 136 -11.97 16.71 -21.85
N LEU A 137 -11.41 15.49 -21.79
CA LEU A 137 -10.04 15.27 -21.31
C LEU A 137 -9.06 16.06 -22.17
N ASN A 138 -8.20 16.83 -21.50
CA ASN A 138 -7.26 17.77 -22.09
C ASN A 138 -5.80 17.54 -21.65
N GLY A 139 -5.58 16.75 -20.60
CA GLY A 139 -4.23 16.49 -20.11
C GLY A 139 -4.20 15.47 -18.98
N VAL A 140 -3.00 14.93 -18.75
CA VAL A 140 -2.67 14.09 -17.60
C VAL A 140 -1.39 14.62 -16.99
N ASN A 141 -1.38 14.78 -15.67
CA ASN A 141 -0.18 15.11 -14.92
C ASN A 141 0.13 14.03 -13.89
N ILE A 142 1.42 13.79 -13.67
CA ILE A 142 1.90 13.04 -12.50
C ILE A 142 2.24 14.03 -11.40
N ILE A 143 1.65 13.84 -10.23
CA ILE A 143 1.97 14.62 -9.04
C ILE A 143 2.78 13.72 -8.11
N THR A 144 3.94 14.18 -7.66
CA THR A 144 4.74 13.48 -6.66
C THR A 144 4.79 14.27 -5.36
N SER A 145 4.67 13.55 -4.24
CA SER A 145 4.75 14.13 -2.90
C SER A 145 5.85 13.46 -2.09
N TYR A 146 6.72 14.24 -1.45
CA TYR A 146 7.85 13.74 -0.66
C TYR A 146 7.69 14.11 0.82
N TRP A 147 7.60 13.09 1.68
CA TRP A 147 7.53 13.23 3.14
C TRP A 147 8.61 12.45 3.90
N MET A 148 9.19 11.41 3.28
CA MET A 148 10.15 10.51 3.93
C MET A 148 11.51 10.52 3.20
N GLY A 149 12.06 11.72 3.00
CA GLY A 149 13.31 11.90 2.27
C GLY A 149 13.14 11.78 0.74
N PRO A 150 14.25 11.82 -0.01
CA PRO A 150 14.22 11.91 -1.47
C PRO A 150 13.99 10.59 -2.19
N GLN A 151 14.09 9.43 -1.51
CA GLN A 151 14.09 8.12 -2.18
C GLN A 151 12.70 7.58 -2.51
N ILE A 152 11.68 7.99 -1.73
CA ILE A 152 10.32 7.48 -1.85
C ILE A 152 9.38 8.68 -1.98
N ALA A 153 8.65 8.71 -3.07
CA ALA A 153 7.58 9.68 -3.32
C ALA A 153 6.23 8.98 -3.50
N HIS A 154 5.17 9.66 -3.10
CA HIS A 154 3.79 9.23 -3.33
C HIS A 154 3.37 9.79 -4.66
N THR A 155 2.99 8.90 -5.56
CA THR A 155 2.60 9.26 -6.92
C THR A 155 1.07 9.35 -7.01
N LEU A 156 0.57 10.45 -7.55
CA LEU A 156 -0.83 10.66 -7.90
C LEU A 156 -0.95 10.99 -9.39
N VAL A 157 -2.12 10.74 -9.97
CA VAL A 157 -2.40 11.07 -11.38
C VAL A 157 -3.57 12.03 -11.45
N SER A 158 -3.30 13.22 -11.97
CA SER A 158 -4.31 14.25 -12.20
C SER A 158 -4.77 14.21 -13.66
N PHE A 159 -6.08 14.22 -13.87
CA PHE A 159 -6.72 14.31 -15.17
C PHE A 159 -7.34 15.69 -15.33
N GLU A 160 -6.89 16.41 -16.34
CA GLU A 160 -7.37 17.74 -16.68
C GLU A 160 -8.50 17.66 -17.70
N PHE A 161 -9.46 18.57 -17.56
CA PHE A 161 -10.60 18.68 -18.45
C PHE A 161 -10.79 20.14 -18.88
N ALA A 162 -11.28 20.37 -20.11
CA ALA A 162 -11.35 21.70 -20.70
C ALA A 162 -12.21 22.73 -19.92
N HIS A 163 -13.29 22.28 -19.26
CA HIS A 163 -14.31 23.16 -18.68
C HIS A 163 -14.76 22.76 -17.26
N GLN A 164 -13.93 22.02 -16.53
CA GLN A 164 -14.23 21.58 -15.17
C GLN A 164 -12.95 21.38 -14.36
N GLN A 165 -13.07 21.36 -13.04
CA GLN A 165 -11.92 21.15 -12.16
C GLN A 165 -11.26 19.80 -12.44
N PRO A 166 -9.92 19.70 -12.33
CA PRO A 166 -9.21 18.44 -12.50
C PRO A 166 -9.65 17.39 -11.48
N LEU A 167 -9.46 16.13 -11.86
CA LEU A 167 -9.74 14.96 -11.02
C LEU A 167 -8.44 14.21 -10.77
N VAL A 168 -8.12 13.95 -9.51
CA VAL A 168 -6.92 13.20 -9.13
C VAL A 168 -7.31 11.81 -8.66
N PHE A 169 -6.66 10.79 -9.23
CA PHE A 169 -6.66 9.45 -8.66
C PHE A 169 -5.42 9.23 -7.82
N SER A 170 -5.61 8.63 -6.65
CA SER A 170 -4.52 8.23 -5.77
C SER A 170 -4.76 6.85 -5.19
N ILE A 171 -3.71 6.03 -5.22
CA ILE A 171 -3.68 4.73 -4.60
C ILE A 171 -3.09 4.92 -3.21
N GLU A 172 -3.92 4.68 -2.20
CA GLU A 172 -3.63 5.01 -0.82
C GLU A 172 -3.62 3.75 0.05
N ILE A 173 -2.95 3.85 1.19
CA ILE A 173 -3.21 2.92 2.29
C ILE A 173 -4.59 3.23 2.88
N ARG A 174 -5.40 2.20 3.09
CA ARG A 174 -6.68 2.30 3.79
C ARG A 174 -6.45 2.04 5.26
N LYS A 175 -6.33 3.10 6.05
CA LYS A 175 -6.09 3.04 7.50
C LYS A 175 -7.40 3.08 8.28
N GLU A 176 -7.50 2.34 9.38
CA GLU A 176 -8.54 2.53 10.39
C GLU A 176 -8.36 3.87 11.12
N LYS A 177 -9.42 4.39 11.78
CA LYS A 177 -9.35 5.69 12.46
C LYS A 177 -8.25 5.79 13.51
N THR A 178 -7.95 4.69 14.18
CA THR A 178 -6.95 4.62 15.25
C THR A 178 -5.57 4.21 14.73
N GLU A 179 -5.39 4.08 13.42
CA GLU A 179 -4.14 3.65 12.82
C GLU A 179 -3.28 4.83 12.36
N GLU A 180 -2.07 4.85 12.91
CA GLU A 180 -1.00 5.72 12.45
C GLU A 180 -0.26 5.11 11.27
N PHE A 181 0.32 5.97 10.43
CA PHE A 181 1.16 5.51 9.32
C PHE A 181 2.43 4.80 9.81
N SER A 182 2.83 3.75 9.10
CA SER A 182 4.06 3.00 9.37
C SER A 182 4.65 2.50 8.05
N ALA A 183 5.90 2.90 7.79
CA ALA A 183 6.64 2.49 6.60
C ALA A 183 6.77 0.96 6.51
N ILE A 184 7.04 0.32 7.65
CA ILE A 184 7.19 -1.13 7.77
C ILE A 184 5.83 -1.82 7.72
N GLY A 185 4.78 -1.21 8.26
CA GLY A 185 3.43 -1.77 8.29
C GLY A 185 2.91 -2.17 6.90
N GLY A 186 3.22 -1.37 5.88
CA GLY A 186 2.86 -1.67 4.50
C GLY A 186 3.50 -2.95 3.92
N PHE A 187 4.58 -3.48 4.50
CA PHE A 187 5.13 -4.78 4.09
C PHE A 187 4.41 -5.98 4.75
N PHE A 188 3.69 -5.73 5.84
CA PHE A 188 3.18 -6.75 6.74
C PHE A 188 1.65 -6.78 6.85
N ARG A 189 0.93 -6.49 5.75
CA ARG A 189 -0.56 -6.52 5.69
C ARG A 189 -1.23 -5.64 6.75
N LYS A 190 -0.65 -4.49 7.07
CA LYS A 190 -1.22 -3.57 8.06
C LYS A 190 -2.40 -2.77 7.51
N TYR A 191 -2.36 -2.44 6.22
CA TYR A 191 -3.35 -1.58 5.57
C TYR A 191 -3.93 -2.26 4.34
N GLU A 192 -5.25 -2.19 4.19
CA GLU A 192 -5.91 -2.50 2.94
C GLU A 192 -5.57 -1.44 1.86
N LEU A 193 -5.76 -1.80 0.60
CA LEU A 193 -5.53 -0.92 -0.54
C LEU A 193 -6.78 -0.08 -0.82
N SER A 194 -6.62 1.23 -0.95
CA SER A 194 -7.70 2.15 -1.34
C SER A 194 -7.36 2.85 -2.65
N LEU A 195 -8.36 3.03 -3.51
CA LEU A 195 -8.28 3.93 -4.66
C LEU A 195 -9.23 5.09 -4.41
N ILE A 196 -8.66 6.29 -4.28
CA ILE A 196 -9.39 7.53 -4.04
C ILE A 196 -9.41 8.34 -5.34
N ALA A 197 -10.61 8.80 -5.72
CA ALA A 197 -10.76 9.92 -6.63
C ALA A 197 -11.00 11.18 -5.80
N SER A 198 -10.32 12.28 -6.12
CA SER A 198 -10.38 13.52 -5.36
C SER A 198 -10.37 14.73 -6.27
N ASP A 199 -10.98 15.82 -5.81
CA ASP A 199 -10.63 17.15 -6.32
C ASP A 199 -9.14 17.41 -6.08
N GLU A 200 -8.46 17.98 -7.08
CA GLU A 200 -7.03 18.25 -7.00
C GLU A 200 -6.69 19.20 -5.86
N LYS A 201 -7.53 20.22 -5.63
CA LYS A 201 -7.30 21.21 -4.57
C LYS A 201 -7.23 20.53 -3.21
N ASP A 202 -8.15 19.62 -2.90
CA ASP A 202 -8.15 18.87 -1.63
C ASP A 202 -6.84 18.09 -1.46
N ILE A 203 -6.58 17.16 -2.37
CA ILE A 203 -5.54 16.14 -2.18
C ILE A 203 -4.13 16.72 -2.28
N VAL A 204 -3.93 17.78 -3.08
CA VAL A 204 -2.66 18.50 -3.20
C VAL A 204 -2.45 19.44 -2.02
N TYR A 205 -3.46 20.26 -1.66
CA TYR A 205 -3.34 21.22 -0.56
C TYR A 205 -3.07 20.53 0.79
N THR A 206 -3.71 19.38 1.03
CA THR A 206 -3.43 18.56 2.21
C THR A 206 -1.93 18.28 2.35
N ARG A 207 -1.26 17.94 1.24
CA ARG A 207 0.15 17.55 1.23
C ARG A 207 1.06 18.77 1.34
N SER A 208 0.88 19.75 0.46
CA SER A 208 1.76 20.93 0.40
C SER A 208 1.57 21.87 1.59
N ASN A 209 0.34 22.13 2.02
CA ASN A 209 0.03 23.20 2.96
C ASN A 209 -0.22 22.71 4.37
N ILE A 210 -0.88 21.56 4.55
CA ILE A 210 -1.15 21.01 5.89
C ILE A 210 0.01 20.16 6.37
N ARG A 211 0.42 19.17 5.58
CA ARG A 211 1.51 18.24 5.94
C ARG A 211 2.91 18.77 5.63
N LYS A 212 3.01 19.88 4.90
CA LYS A 212 4.28 20.55 4.51
C LYS A 212 5.21 19.64 3.69
N GLU A 213 4.63 18.75 2.90
CA GLU A 213 5.34 17.86 1.98
C GLU A 213 5.86 18.67 0.77
N GLN A 214 6.94 18.20 0.15
CA GLN A 214 7.39 18.77 -1.12
C GLN A 214 6.60 18.14 -2.26
N VAL A 215 5.86 18.97 -3.01
CA VAL A 215 4.97 18.51 -4.08
C VAL A 215 5.45 19.03 -5.42
N TYR A 216 5.59 18.13 -6.39
CA TYR A 216 5.99 18.44 -7.76
C TYR A 216 4.92 17.97 -8.74
N ASN A 217 4.73 18.71 -9.83
CA ASN A 217 3.76 18.40 -10.88
C ASN A 217 4.48 18.23 -12.22
N PHE A 218 4.24 17.11 -12.89
CA PHE A 218 4.89 16.73 -14.14
C PHE A 218 3.83 16.46 -15.22
N PRO A 219 3.64 17.38 -16.17
CA PRO A 219 2.77 17.16 -17.31
C PRO A 219 3.27 15.99 -18.16
N VAL A 220 2.36 15.09 -18.52
CA VAL A 220 2.68 13.91 -19.33
C VAL A 220 2.24 14.15 -20.77
N ASN A 221 3.20 14.04 -21.70
CA ASN A 221 2.88 14.03 -23.12
C ASN A 221 2.31 12.65 -23.52
N MET A 222 0.99 12.50 -23.39
CA MET A 222 0.26 11.26 -23.65
C MET A 222 -0.81 11.47 -24.73
N PRO A 223 -0.91 10.62 -25.77
CA PRO A 223 -2.01 10.66 -26.73
C PRO A 223 -3.38 10.57 -26.06
N ARG A 224 -4.36 11.29 -26.59
CA ARG A 224 -5.71 11.37 -25.99
C ARG A 224 -6.39 10.00 -25.81
N SER A 225 -6.16 9.07 -26.73
CA SER A 225 -6.66 7.69 -26.62
C SER A 225 -6.10 6.97 -25.41
N GLU A 226 -4.81 7.16 -25.10
CA GLU A 226 -4.15 6.58 -23.94
C GLU A 226 -4.59 7.25 -22.64
N GLN A 227 -4.81 8.57 -22.64
CA GLN A 227 -5.37 9.28 -21.48
C GLN A 227 -6.74 8.70 -21.09
N LYS A 228 -7.62 8.49 -22.08
CA LYS A 228 -8.92 7.83 -21.87
C LYS A 228 -8.75 6.40 -21.35
N ALA A 229 -7.84 5.63 -21.95
CA ALA A 229 -7.60 4.26 -21.54
C ALA A 229 -7.10 4.17 -20.09
N LEU A 230 -6.17 5.05 -19.69
CA LEU A 230 -5.66 5.13 -18.33
C LEU A 230 -6.77 5.45 -17.32
N PHE A 231 -7.62 6.43 -17.65
CA PHE A 231 -8.78 6.77 -16.82
C PHE A 231 -9.68 5.55 -16.60
N LEU A 232 -9.95 4.78 -17.66
CA LEU A 232 -10.78 3.58 -17.57
C LEU A 232 -10.11 2.45 -16.78
N GLU A 233 -8.79 2.31 -16.82
CA GLU A 233 -8.08 1.34 -15.96
C GLU A 233 -8.20 1.70 -14.47
N TYR A 234 -8.21 2.99 -14.11
CA TYR A 234 -8.53 3.39 -12.73
C TYR A 234 -9.95 2.97 -12.30
N LEU A 235 -10.95 3.16 -13.16
CA LEU A 235 -12.33 2.74 -12.87
C LEU A 235 -12.43 1.23 -12.71
N LYS A 236 -11.75 0.48 -13.57
CA LYS A 236 -11.66 -0.97 -13.47
C LYS A 236 -10.98 -1.42 -12.18
N LYS A 237 -9.88 -0.78 -11.77
CA LYS A 237 -9.22 -1.07 -10.49
C LYS A 237 -10.14 -0.79 -9.30
N SER A 238 -10.94 0.27 -9.37
CA SER A 238 -11.98 0.55 -8.38
C SER A 238 -13.00 -0.60 -8.29
N ASP A 239 -13.49 -1.12 -9.42
CA ASP A 239 -14.40 -2.27 -9.43
C ASP A 239 -13.79 -3.54 -8.85
N GLU A 240 -12.53 -3.83 -9.18
CA GLU A 240 -11.79 -4.97 -8.63
C GLU A 240 -11.70 -4.87 -7.11
N LEU A 241 -11.31 -3.71 -6.58
CA LEU A 241 -11.20 -3.48 -5.13
C LEU A 241 -12.55 -3.55 -4.42
N ARG A 242 -13.63 -3.06 -5.04
CA ARG A 242 -14.99 -3.19 -4.50
C ARG A 242 -15.43 -4.64 -4.40
N LYS A 243 -15.12 -5.46 -5.41
CA LYS A 243 -15.47 -6.89 -5.43
C LYS A 243 -14.61 -7.71 -4.47
N LYS A 244 -13.32 -7.38 -4.38
CA LYS A 244 -12.35 -8.11 -3.58
C LYS A 244 -11.37 -7.12 -2.91
N PRO A 245 -11.47 -6.90 -1.58
CA PRO A 245 -10.45 -6.15 -0.87
C PRO A 245 -9.07 -6.79 -1.04
N GLU A 246 -8.06 -5.94 -1.19
CA GLU A 246 -6.66 -6.33 -1.33
C GLU A 246 -5.83 -5.62 -0.27
N TRP A 247 -4.68 -6.22 0.09
CA TRP A 247 -3.71 -5.60 0.97
C TRP A 247 -2.86 -4.61 0.18
N TYR A 248 -2.61 -3.44 0.75
CA TYR A 248 -1.52 -2.59 0.27
C TYR A 248 -0.19 -3.29 0.53
N ASN A 249 0.73 -3.23 -0.43
CA ASN A 249 2.08 -3.72 -0.23
C ASN A 249 3.12 -2.71 -0.71
N THR A 250 3.99 -2.26 0.20
CA THR A 250 5.02 -1.25 -0.10
C THR A 250 5.94 -1.63 -1.27
N LEU A 251 6.15 -2.93 -1.53
CA LEU A 251 7.02 -3.40 -2.62
C LEU A 251 6.25 -3.73 -3.90
N THR A 252 5.10 -4.38 -3.80
CA THR A 252 4.44 -5.02 -4.95
C THR A 252 3.11 -4.39 -5.36
N SER A 253 2.49 -3.59 -4.50
CA SER A 253 1.13 -3.07 -4.71
C SER A 253 1.00 -1.73 -4.01
N ASN A 254 1.74 -0.77 -4.55
CA ASN A 254 1.87 0.59 -4.03
C ASN A 254 1.42 1.63 -5.06
N CYS A 255 1.52 2.91 -4.70
CA CYS A 255 1.09 4.02 -5.55
C CYS A 255 1.89 4.18 -6.84
N THR A 256 3.13 3.67 -6.94
CA THR A 256 3.95 3.78 -8.15
C THR A 256 3.83 2.53 -9.04
N THR A 257 3.97 1.35 -8.45
CA THR A 257 3.90 0.05 -9.15
C THR A 257 2.55 -0.18 -9.82
N LEU A 258 1.44 0.13 -9.13
CA LEU A 258 0.11 -0.03 -9.72
C LEU A 258 -0.15 0.98 -10.84
N ILE A 259 0.35 2.23 -10.74
CA ILE A 259 0.29 3.19 -11.85
C ILE A 259 1.06 2.65 -13.05
N PHE A 260 2.28 2.16 -12.81
CA PHE A 260 3.10 1.59 -13.86
C PHE A 260 2.42 0.41 -14.55
N ASP A 261 1.81 -0.51 -13.79
CA ASP A 261 1.05 -1.63 -14.33
C ASP A 261 -0.15 -1.17 -15.19
N MET A 262 -0.88 -0.14 -14.74
CA MET A 262 -1.99 0.44 -15.51
C MET A 262 -1.51 1.11 -16.81
N VAL A 263 -0.42 1.87 -16.77
CA VAL A 263 0.16 2.48 -17.98
C VAL A 263 0.71 1.40 -18.92
N GLN A 264 1.34 0.35 -18.39
CA GLN A 264 1.83 -0.77 -19.19
C GLN A 264 0.69 -1.53 -19.87
N ALA A 265 -0.46 -1.67 -19.23
CA ALA A 265 -1.63 -2.36 -19.79
C ALA A 265 -2.24 -1.64 -21.01
N ILE A 266 -2.02 -0.32 -21.12
CA ILE A 266 -2.54 0.50 -22.23
C ILE A 266 -1.49 0.85 -23.28
N ASN A 267 -0.20 0.78 -22.93
CA ASN A 267 0.88 1.12 -23.83
C ASN A 267 1.23 -0.06 -24.74
N PRO A 268 1.27 0.11 -26.08
CA PRO A 268 1.67 -0.95 -27.00
C PRO A 268 3.15 -1.35 -26.88
N TYR A 269 3.98 -0.52 -26.25
CA TYR A 269 5.40 -0.79 -26.00
C TYR A 269 5.65 -1.16 -24.54
N GLU A 270 6.62 -2.05 -24.29
CA GLU A 270 7.03 -2.40 -22.93
C GLU A 270 7.83 -1.24 -22.32
N LEU A 271 7.36 -0.73 -21.18
CA LEU A 271 8.05 0.24 -20.35
C LEU A 271 9.21 -0.44 -19.61
N PRO A 272 10.34 0.24 -19.42
CA PRO A 272 11.49 -0.32 -18.71
C PRO A 272 11.14 -0.58 -17.24
N LYS A 273 11.24 -1.84 -16.82
CA LYS A 273 11.16 -2.23 -15.41
C LYS A 273 12.51 -1.95 -14.76
N ASP A 274 12.54 -0.93 -13.90
CA ASP A 274 13.75 -0.42 -13.26
C ASP A 274 13.57 -0.30 -11.74
N TYR A 275 14.66 -0.32 -10.98
CA TYR A 275 14.66 -0.23 -9.51
C TYR A 275 13.97 1.04 -8.99
N ARG A 276 13.88 2.09 -9.83
CA ARG A 276 13.16 3.34 -9.54
C ARG A 276 11.66 3.16 -9.32
N LEU A 277 11.07 2.03 -9.74
CA LEU A 277 9.69 1.69 -9.36
C LEU A 277 9.52 1.40 -7.87
N ILE A 278 10.60 0.99 -7.20
CA ILE A 278 10.67 0.80 -5.75
C ILE A 278 11.17 2.09 -5.09
N ALA A 279 12.17 2.74 -5.71
CA ALA A 279 12.70 4.04 -5.27
C ALA A 279 12.02 5.19 -6.04
N SER A 280 10.70 5.31 -5.85
CA SER A 280 9.82 6.19 -6.64
C SER A 280 10.17 7.67 -6.59
N GLY A 281 10.96 8.11 -5.60
CA GLY A 281 11.44 9.48 -5.51
C GLY A 281 12.42 9.88 -6.63
N TYR A 282 12.94 8.90 -7.37
CA TYR A 282 13.77 9.11 -8.57
C TYR A 282 12.97 9.02 -9.89
N LEU A 283 11.63 8.99 -9.82
CA LEU A 283 10.73 9.12 -10.98
C LEU A 283 10.01 10.49 -10.95
N PRO A 284 9.64 11.05 -12.12
CA PRO A 284 10.08 10.63 -13.45
C PRO A 284 11.59 10.84 -13.67
#